data_AF-N9R0I9-F1
#
_entry.id   AF-N9R0I9-F1
#
_cell.length_a   1.000
_cell.length_b   1.000
_cell.length_c   1.000
_cell.angle_alpha   90.00
_cell.angle_beta   90.00
_cell.angle_gamma   90.00
#
_symmetry.space_group_name_H-M   'P 1'
#
loop_
_entity.id
_entity.type
_entity.pdbx_description
1 polymer ?
#
loop_
_entity_poly.entity_id
_entity_poly.type
_entity_poly.pdbx_seq_one_letter_code
_entity_poly.pdbx_strand_id
1 'polypeptide(L)' 'MVKQYMLKEVDARSDTGDKIIVEQIYEKEPDTDLEISNLSWSPLSKVVIRDTVIQLNDDLTFIHPRTGKIFKIGT' A
#
# COMPACT_ATOMS: atom_id res chain seq x y z
N MET A 1 0.60 -9.62 21.53
CA MET A 1 -0.46 -9.17 20.60
C MET A 1 -0.03 -9.51 19.19
N VAL A 2 -0.89 -10.15 18.39
CA VAL A 2 -0.59 -10.53 17.01
C VAL A 2 -0.99 -9.36 16.10
N LYS A 3 -0.06 -8.87 15.28
CA LYS A 3 -0.35 -7.85 14.27
C LYS A 3 -1.16 -8.46 13.13
N GLN A 4 -2.20 -7.77 12.69
CA GLN A 4 -3.05 -8.20 11.57
C GLN A 4 -2.79 -7.30 10.36
N TYR A 5 -2.68 -7.92 9.18
CA TYR A 5 -2.43 -7.26 7.92
C TYR A 5 -3.50 -7.61 6.89
N MET A 6 -3.81 -6.66 6.02
CA MET A 6 -4.71 -6.83 4.88
C MET A 6 -4.03 -6.28 3.62
N LEU A 7 -4.21 -6.97 2.50
CA LEU A 7 -3.81 -6.51 1.18
C LEU A 7 -5.03 -5.97 0.45
N LYS A 8 -4.89 -4.81 -0.20
CA LYS A 8 -5.93 -4.22 -1.04
C LYS A 8 -5.35 -3.80 -2.38
N GLU A 9 -5.99 -4.21 -3.46
CA GLU A 9 -5.61 -3.79 -4.80
C GLU A 9 -5.83 -2.28 -4.97
N VAL A 10 -4.80 -1.60 -5.47
CA VAL A 10 -4.79 -0.17 -5.77
C VAL A 10 -4.17 0.07 -7.15
N ASP A 11 -4.66 1.11 -7.80
CA ASP A 11 -4.14 1.54 -9.09
C ASP A 11 -2.87 2.37 -8.92
N ALA A 12 -1.82 2.01 -9.65
CA ALA A 12 -0.58 2.76 -9.75
C ALA A 12 -0.37 3.27 -11.18
N ARG A 13 0.06 4.52 -11.32
CA ARG A 13 0.30 5.16 -12.62
C ARG A 13 1.71 5.70 -12.71
N SER A 14 2.36 5.52 -13.86
CA SER A 14 3.63 6.18 -14.16
C SER A 14 3.39 7.53 -14.83
N ASP A 15 4.43 8.38 -14.80
CA ASP A 15 4.43 9.66 -15.51
C ASP A 15 4.30 9.49 -17.04
N THR A 16 4.68 8.32 -17.56
CA THR A 16 4.54 7.97 -18.98
C THR A 16 3.14 7.48 -19.36
N GLY A 17 2.19 7.43 -18.42
CA GLY A 17 0.81 7.00 -18.65
C GLY A 17 0.59 5.49 -18.52
N ASP A 18 1.60 4.72 -18.09
CA ASP A 18 1.41 3.29 -17.84
C ASP A 18 0.60 3.10 -16.56
N LYS A 19 -0.34 2.16 -16.58
CA LYS A 19 -1.17 1.80 -15.42
C LYS A 19 -0.91 0.35 -15.02
N ILE A 20 -0.69 0.12 -13.73
CA ILE A 20 -0.56 -1.21 -13.14
C ILE A 20 -1.43 -1.32 -11.89
N ILE A 21 -1.77 -2.54 -11.51
CA ILE A 21 -2.45 -2.84 -10.24
C ILE A 21 -1.40 -3.42 -9.28
N VAL A 22 -1.36 -2.89 -8.07
CA VAL A 22 -0.48 -3.35 -6.98
C VAL A 22 -1.31 -3.54 -5.71
N GLU A 23 -0.79 -4.28 -4.74
CA GLU A 23 -1.51 -4.50 -3.48
C GLU A 23 -0.91 -3.61 -2.39
N GLN A 24 -1.68 -2.66 -1.85
CA GLN A 24 -1.27 -1.86 -0.69
C GLN A 24 -1.49 -2.65 0.60
N ILE A 25 -0.49 -2.59 1.50
CA ILE A 25 -0.55 -3.25 2.80
C ILE A 25 -1.22 -2.33 3.80
N TYR A 26 -2.21 -2.85 4.53
CA TYR A 26 -2.86 -2.18 5.65
C TYR A 26 -2.54 -2.94 6.94
N GLU A 27 -2.27 -2.20 8.01
CA GLU A 27 -2.10 -2.74 9.37
C GLU A 27 -3.34 -2.42 10.19
N LYS A 28 -3.85 -3.41 10.93
CA LYS A 28 -4.94 -3.17 11.88
C LYS A 28 -4.39 -2.40 13.08
N GLU A 29 -5.00 -1.25 13.39
CA GLU A 29 -4.66 -0.51 14.60
C GLU A 29 -5.06 -1.30 15.85
N PRO A 30 -4.31 -1.18 16.95
CA PRO A 30 -4.67 -1.82 18.20
C PRO A 30 -6.03 -1.29 18.68
N ASP A 31 -6.92 -2.21 19.06
CA ASP A 31 -8.22 -1.87 19.65
C ASP A 31 -7.96 -1.14 20.99
N THR A 32 -7.88 0.20 20.95
CA THR A 32 -7.91 1.03 22.16
C THR A 32 -9.37 1.25 22.55
N ASP A 33 -9.70 0.87 23.78
CA ASP A 33 -11.03 0.77 24.42
C ASP A 33 -11.90 2.05 24.48
N LEU A 34 -11.75 3.00 23.56
CA LEU A 34 -12.59 4.19 23.49
C LEU A 34 -13.19 4.34 22.08
N GLU A 35 -14.43 3.89 22.02
CA GLU A 35 -15.48 4.34 21.12
C GLU A 35 -15.48 3.85 19.66
N ILE A 36 -16.45 2.98 19.42
CA ILE A 36 -17.32 2.96 18.22
C ILE A 36 -16.64 2.45 16.94
N SER A 37 -16.70 1.11 16.80
CA SER A 37 -17.08 0.42 15.57
C SER A 37 -16.60 1.04 14.26
N ASN A 38 -15.31 0.95 13.98
CA ASN A 38 -14.80 0.75 12.63
C ASN A 38 -13.44 0.08 12.79
N LEU A 39 -13.24 -1.06 12.15
CA LEU A 39 -11.91 -1.69 12.07
C LEU A 39 -10.95 -0.67 11.42
N SER A 40 -10.18 0.05 12.23
CA SER A 40 -9.23 1.06 11.76
C SER A 40 -8.05 0.35 11.10
N TRP A 41 -8.16 0.15 9.79
CA TRP A 41 -7.08 -0.32 8.94
C TRP A 41 -6.29 0.89 8.44
N SER A 42 -5.04 1.01 8.84
CA SER A 42 -4.17 2.10 8.43
C SER A 42 -3.26 1.65 7.29
N PRO A 43 -3.21 2.40 6.17
CA PRO A 43 -2.33 2.06 5.05
C PRO A 43 -0.87 2.21 5.48
N LEU A 44 -0.06 1.20 5.20
CA LEU A 44 1.39 1.29 5.30
C LEU A 44 1.96 1.92 4.03
N SER A 45 3.10 2.59 4.17
CA SER A 45 3.92 3.07 3.05
C SER A 45 4.63 1.90 2.35
N LYS A 46 3.89 0.84 2.03
CA LYS A 46 4.38 -0.41 1.43
C LYS A 46 3.34 -0.99 0.47
N VAL A 47 3.82 -1.49 -0.66
CA VAL A 47 3.03 -2.26 -1.62
C VAL A 47 3.67 -3.61 -1.90
N VAL A 48 2.88 -4.55 -2.40
CA VAL A 48 3.33 -5.84 -2.89
C VAL A 48 3.15 -5.90 -4.40
N ILE A 49 4.21 -6.37 -5.08
CA ILE A 49 4.18 -6.69 -6.52
C ILE A 49 4.77 -8.08 -6.68
N ARG A 50 3.95 -9.06 -7.09
CA ARG A 50 4.37 -10.45 -7.34
C ARG A 50 5.31 -10.96 -6.23
N ASP A 51 4.82 -10.91 -4.99
CA ASP A 51 5.53 -11.35 -3.78
C ASP A 51 6.71 -10.48 -3.31
N THR A 52 6.99 -9.37 -3.99
CA THR A 52 8.02 -8.41 -3.55
C THR A 52 7.38 -7.26 -2.80
N VAL A 53 7.79 -7.05 -1.55
CA VAL A 53 7.40 -5.87 -0.77
C VAL A 53 8.28 -4.69 -1.18
N ILE A 54 7.65 -3.59 -1.57
CA ILE A 54 8.30 -2.35 -2.00
C ILE A 54 7.87 -1.24 -1.06
N GLN A 55 8.84 -0.51 -0.53
CA GLN A 55 8.61 0.67 0.28
C GLN A 55 8.18 1.83 -0.63
N LEU A 56 7.13 2.54 -0.23
CA LEU A 56 6.70 3.79 -0.85
C LEU A 56 7.51 4.96 -0.29
N ASN A 57 7.78 5.93 -1.13
CA ASN A 57 8.26 7.25 -0.74
C ASN A 57 7.13 8.09 -0.10
N ASP A 58 7.49 9.23 0.48
CA ASP A 58 6.55 10.14 1.15
C ASP A 58 5.46 10.69 0.21
N ASP A 59 5.72 10.72 -1.10
CA ASP A 59 4.79 11.15 -2.13
C ASP A 59 3.96 9.99 -2.74
N LEU A 60 3.96 8.83 -2.08
CA LEU A 60 3.29 7.59 -2.50
C LEU A 60 3.82 7.01 -3.82
N THR A 61 5.09 7.25 -4.13
CA THR A 61 5.77 6.69 -5.31
C THR A 61 6.64 5.48 -4.98
N PHE A 62 6.89 4.63 -5.97
CA PHE A 62 7.85 3.53 -5.90
C PHE A 62 8.48 3.24 -7.26
N ILE A 63 9.62 2.55 -7.26
CA ILE A 63 10.29 2.07 -8.47
C ILE A 63 9.89 0.62 -8.72
N HIS A 64 9.34 0.33 -9.90
CA HIS A 64 8.94 -1.02 -10.26
C HIS A 64 10.18 -1.91 -10.51
N PRO A 65 10.33 -3.04 -9.80
CA PRO A 65 11.60 -3.78 -9.71
C PRO A 65 12.07 -4.38 -11.04
N ARG A 66 11.14 -4.69 -11.95
CA ARG A 66 11.48 -5.26 -13.28
C ARG A 66 11.74 -4.22 -14.36
N THR A 67 11.11 -3.05 -14.27
CA THR A 67 11.10 -2.05 -15.36
C THR A 67 11.90 -0.81 -15.02
N GLY A 68 12.23 -0.58 -13.75
CA GLY A 68 12.91 0.62 -13.27
C GLY A 68 12.06 1.90 -13.37
N LYS A 69 10.79 1.79 -13.81
CA LYS A 69 9.88 2.92 -13.94
C LYS A 69 9.34 3.34 -12.58
N ILE A 70 9.13 4.64 -12.40
CA ILE A 70 8.48 5.21 -11.22
C ILE A 70 6.97 5.13 -11.42
N PHE A 71 6.27 4.66 -10.39
CA PHE A 71 4.82 4.64 -10.32
C PHE A 71 4.36 5.34 -9.06
N LYS A 72 3.21 6.00 -9.15
CA LYS A 72 2.52 6.64 -8.03
C LYS A 72 1.19 5.94 -7.78
N ILE A 73 0.87 5.68 -6.52
CA ILE A 73 -0.44 5.14 -6.14
C ILE A 73 -1.48 6.25 -6.23
N GLY A 74 -2.59 5.98 -6.93
CA GLY A 74 -3.77 6.83 -6.89
C GLY A 74 -4.62 6.46 -5.69
N THR A 75 -4.77 7.38 -4.74
CA THR A 75 -5.79 7.33 -3.67
C THR A 75 -7.17 7.56 -4.24
#